data_AF-A0A939ZU76-F1
#
_entry.id   AF-A0A939ZU76-F1
#
_cell.length_a   1.000
_cell.length_b   1.000
_cell.length_c   1.000
_cell.angle_alpha   90.00
_cell.angle_beta   90.00
_cell.angle_gamma   90.00
#
_symmetry.space_group_name_H-M   'P 1'
#
loop_
_entity.id
_entity.type
_entity.pdbx_description
1 polymer ?
#
loop_
_entity_poly.entity_id
_entity_poly.type
_entity_poly.pdbx_seq_one_letter_code
_entity_poly.pdbx_strand_id
1 'polypeptide(L)'
;MDTYSIVFVVGLAVSILLGYLLGFGKTLKFCTGGIIKHIIAIWFCIAFGGMIASIPMIASWIEQGNGYFAQYAAILAKINVATWIYYIILFIVVELVRLILVVIVRKVFEPKDKKSAIGGVRNIINRALGAILFGAFWMVLVWAILAAMAVLTDVPAVEAWLEQVAGDQAAKLIYALYKNNPIDFSVLLK
;
A
#
# COMPACT_ATOMS: atom_id res chain seq x y z
N MET A 1 23.84 -0.72 13.30
CA MET A 1 22.62 -1.09 12.55
C MET A 1 22.81 -2.51 12.08
N ASP A 2 21.82 -3.36 12.31
CA ASP A 2 21.78 -4.72 11.77
C ASP A 2 21.57 -4.69 10.24
N THR A 3 21.82 -5.82 9.58
CA THR A 3 21.70 -5.96 8.13
C THR A 3 20.32 -5.57 7.61
N TYR A 4 19.24 -5.88 8.32
CA TYR A 4 17.88 -5.57 7.88
C TYR A 4 17.60 -4.07 7.94
N SER A 5 18.02 -3.39 9.01
CA SER A 5 17.93 -1.93 9.10
C SER A 5 18.79 -1.24 8.03
N ILE A 6 19.97 -1.78 7.72
CA ILE A 6 20.84 -1.24 6.64
C ILE A 6 20.12 -1.38 5.29
N VAL A 7 19.59 -2.56 4.97
CA VAL A 7 18.86 -2.80 3.72
C VAL A 7 17.65 -1.87 3.61
N PHE A 8 16.91 -1.66 4.70
CA PHE A 8 15.78 -0.73 4.71
C PHE A 8 16.19 0.71 4.44
N VAL A 9 17.20 1.23 5.15
CA VAL A 9 17.64 2.63 5.00
C VAL A 9 18.28 2.86 3.63
N VAL A 10 19.13 1.94 3.17
CA VAL A 10 19.76 2.02 1.84
C VAL A 10 18.69 1.91 0.75
N GLY A 11 17.76 0.97 0.86
CA GLY A 11 16.65 0.82 -0.08
C GLY A 11 15.77 2.07 -0.14
N LEU A 12 15.47 2.68 1.02
CA LEU A 12 14.73 3.94 1.10
C LEU A 12 15.50 5.09 0.43
N ALA A 13 16.80 5.22 0.72
CA ALA A 13 17.64 6.26 0.12
C ALA A 13 17.74 6.11 -1.41
N VAL A 14 17.96 4.89 -1.90
CA VAL A 14 17.99 4.58 -3.34
C VAL A 14 16.65 4.87 -3.99
N SER A 15 15.54 4.48 -3.34
CA SER A 15 14.19 4.77 -3.81
C SER A 15 13.94 6.27 -3.95
N ILE A 16 14.27 7.06 -2.93
CA ILE A 16 14.13 8.52 -2.94
C ILE A 16 14.97 9.14 -4.06
N LEU A 17 16.22 8.68 -4.24
CA LEU A 17 17.09 9.15 -5.32
C LEU A 17 16.51 8.81 -6.70
N LEU A 18 16.03 7.59 -6.90
CA LEU A 18 15.37 7.18 -8.14
C LEU A 18 14.14 8.03 -8.43
N GLY A 19 13.29 8.26 -7.43
CA GLY A 19 12.12 9.13 -7.54
C GLY A 19 12.49 10.57 -7.90
N TYR A 20 13.55 11.09 -7.29
CA TYR A 20 14.07 12.43 -7.60
C TYR A 20 14.59 12.53 -9.05
N LEU A 21 15.33 11.53 -9.51
CA LEU A 21 15.92 11.51 -10.86
C LEU A 21 14.86 11.32 -11.95
N LEU A 22 13.90 10.42 -11.74
CA LEU A 22 12.82 10.14 -12.69
C LEU A 22 11.78 11.27 -12.72
N GLY A 23 11.55 11.92 -11.57
CA GLY A 23 10.52 12.92 -11.38
C GLY A 23 9.11 12.33 -11.30
N PHE A 24 8.17 13.11 -10.78
CA PHE A 24 6.81 12.70 -10.45
C PHE A 24 6.02 12.21 -11.66
N GLY A 25 6.06 12.93 -12.79
CA GLY A 25 5.30 12.55 -13.99
C GLY A 25 5.69 11.17 -14.56
N LYS A 26 6.98 10.84 -14.65
CA LYS A 26 7.45 9.53 -15.15
C LYS A 26 7.20 8.43 -14.13
N THR A 27 7.45 8.72 -12.86
CA THR A 27 7.17 7.80 -11.74
C THR A 27 5.69 7.43 -11.71
N LEU A 28 4.81 8.43 -11.74
CA LEU A 28 3.37 8.19 -11.71
C LEU A 28 2.94 7.40 -12.95
N LYS A 29 3.49 7.69 -14.14
CA LYS A 29 3.20 6.91 -15.35
C LYS A 29 3.65 5.44 -15.24
N PHE A 30 4.77 5.18 -14.57
CA PHE A 30 5.23 3.82 -14.30
C PHE A 30 4.28 3.08 -13.35
N CYS A 31 3.93 3.70 -12.20
CA CYS A 31 3.02 3.08 -11.22
C CYS A 31 1.58 2.96 -11.74
N THR A 32 1.12 3.87 -12.61
CA THR A 32 -0.28 3.90 -13.07
C THR A 32 -0.47 3.36 -14.50
N GLY A 33 0.59 2.83 -15.11
CA GLY A 33 0.61 2.31 -16.46
C GLY A 33 0.42 0.80 -16.55
N GLY A 34 0.01 0.31 -17.73
CA GLY A 34 -0.01 -1.12 -18.07
C GLY A 34 -0.88 -1.99 -17.16
N ILE A 35 -0.46 -3.23 -16.94
CA ILE A 35 -1.10 -4.18 -16.01
C ILE A 35 -0.75 -3.88 -14.55
N ILE A 36 0.40 -3.21 -14.32
CA ILE A 36 0.91 -2.83 -13.00
C ILE A 36 -0.13 -2.02 -12.22
N LYS A 37 -0.89 -1.15 -12.91
CA LYS A 37 -1.96 -0.36 -12.28
C LYS A 37 -3.02 -1.22 -11.58
N HIS A 38 -3.42 -2.34 -12.18
CA HIS A 38 -4.44 -3.22 -11.63
C HIS A 38 -3.85 -4.06 -10.51
N ILE A 39 -2.60 -4.51 -10.66
CA ILE A 39 -1.88 -5.22 -9.60
C ILE A 39 -1.77 -4.33 -8.35
N ILE A 40 -1.38 -3.06 -8.51
CA ILE A 40 -1.29 -2.11 -7.39
C ILE A 40 -2.67 -1.84 -6.78
N ALA A 41 -3.72 -1.69 -7.60
CA ALA A 41 -5.08 -1.49 -7.08
C ALA A 41 -5.59 -2.70 -6.29
N ILE A 42 -5.40 -3.92 -6.81
CA ILE A 42 -5.74 -5.16 -6.11
C ILE A 42 -4.92 -5.28 -4.81
N TRP A 43 -3.61 -5.07 -4.90
CA TRP A 43 -2.73 -5.10 -3.75
C TRP A 43 -3.14 -4.07 -2.69
N PHE A 44 -3.49 -2.85 -3.09
CA PHE A 44 -3.96 -1.81 -2.18
C PHE A 44 -5.28 -2.19 -1.52
N CYS A 45 -6.22 -2.79 -2.26
CA CYS A 45 -7.47 -3.29 -1.70
C CYS A 45 -7.23 -4.41 -0.68
N ILE A 46 -6.33 -5.34 -0.97
CA ILE A 46 -5.95 -6.43 -0.05
C ILE A 46 -5.26 -5.86 1.20
N ALA A 47 -4.30 -4.96 1.01
CA ALA A 47 -3.46 -4.43 2.09
C ALA A 47 -4.19 -3.46 3.03
N PHE A 48 -5.02 -2.58 2.47
CA PHE A 48 -5.72 -1.55 3.24
C PHE A 48 -7.22 -1.84 3.42
N GLY A 49 -7.78 -2.82 2.70
CA GLY A 49 -9.18 -3.22 2.85
C GLY A 49 -9.47 -3.83 4.21
N GLY A 50 -8.56 -4.62 4.78
CA GLY A 50 -8.69 -5.11 6.16
C GLY A 50 -8.79 -3.95 7.17
N MET A 51 -7.92 -2.94 7.02
CA MET A 51 -7.94 -1.74 7.86
C MET A 51 -9.26 -0.96 7.71
N ILE A 52 -9.74 -0.74 6.48
CA ILE A 52 -11.00 -0.03 6.24
C ILE A 52 -12.19 -0.85 6.75
N ALA A 53 -12.17 -2.17 6.58
CA ALA A 53 -13.20 -3.07 7.10
C ALA A 53 -13.26 -3.08 8.63
N SER A 54 -12.16 -2.81 9.32
CA SER A 54 -12.10 -2.72 10.79
C SER A 54 -12.77 -1.47 11.38
N ILE A 55 -13.10 -0.48 10.54
CA ILE A 55 -13.84 0.72 10.99
C ILE A 55 -15.23 0.30 11.48
N PRO A 56 -15.66 0.69 12.70
CA PRO A 56 -16.90 0.17 13.31
C PRO A 56 -18.14 0.29 12.42
N MET A 57 -18.28 1.40 11.69
CA MET A 57 -19.38 1.61 10.74
C MET A 57 -19.35 0.57 9.61
N ILE A 58 -18.19 0.36 8.98
CA ILE A 58 -18.04 -0.55 7.84
C ILE A 58 -18.14 -2.00 8.29
N ALA A 59 -17.51 -2.36 9.42
CA ALA A 59 -17.64 -3.67 10.05
C ALA A 59 -19.11 -4.03 10.28
N SER A 60 -19.89 -3.11 10.84
CA SER A 60 -21.32 -3.34 11.11
C SER A 60 -22.14 -3.55 9.84
N TRP A 61 -21.79 -2.86 8.74
CA TRP A 61 -22.47 -3.04 7.45
C TRP A 61 -22.14 -4.38 6.81
N ILE A 62 -20.88 -4.81 6.89
CA ILE A 62 -20.45 -6.12 6.41
C ILE A 62 -21.15 -7.23 7.22
N GLU A 63 -21.21 -7.09 8.54
CA GLU A 63 -21.85 -8.05 9.43
C GLU A 63 -23.36 -8.14 9.19
N GLN A 64 -24.06 -7.00 9.10
CA GLN A 64 -25.49 -6.96 8.78
C GLN A 64 -25.78 -7.56 7.39
N GLY A 65 -24.94 -7.27 6.40
CA GLY A 65 -25.05 -7.83 5.06
C GLY A 65 -24.87 -9.36 5.08
N ASN A 66 -23.80 -9.86 5.72
CA ASN A 66 -23.55 -11.29 5.83
C ASN A 66 -24.66 -12.00 6.61
N GLY A 67 -25.18 -11.40 7.69
CA GLY A 67 -26.32 -11.91 8.44
C GLY A 67 -27.60 -11.98 7.60
N TYR A 68 -27.86 -10.97 6.76
CA TYR A 68 -28.99 -10.97 5.83
C TYR A 68 -28.88 -12.10 4.80
N PHE A 69 -27.73 -12.24 4.13
CA PHE A 69 -27.54 -13.29 3.13
C PHE A 69 -27.53 -14.71 3.72
N ALA A 70 -27.07 -14.86 4.97
CA ALA A 70 -27.09 -16.14 5.68
C ALA A 70 -28.51 -16.67 5.94
N GLN A 71 -29.52 -15.79 6.05
CA GLN A 71 -30.91 -16.18 6.26
C GLN A 71 -31.55 -16.82 5.03
N TYR A 72 -31.05 -16.53 3.83
CA TYR A 72 -31.64 -17.04 2.57
C TYR A 72 -31.03 -18.36 2.11
N ALA A 73 -29.74 -18.61 2.37
CA ALA A 73 -29.14 -19.92 2.15
C ALA A 73 -27.83 -20.12 2.94
N ALA A 74 -27.66 -21.30 3.53
CA ALA A 74 -26.45 -21.68 4.28
C ALA A 74 -25.16 -21.62 3.43
N ILE A 75 -25.28 -21.74 2.10
CA ILE A 75 -24.15 -21.59 1.17
C ILE A 75 -23.69 -20.13 1.11
N LEU A 76 -24.60 -19.15 1.17
CA LEU A 76 -24.24 -17.73 1.18
C LEU A 76 -23.58 -17.31 2.50
N ALA A 77 -23.98 -17.94 3.62
CA ALA A 77 -23.33 -17.75 4.91
C ALA A 77 -21.85 -18.19 4.88
N LYS A 78 -21.53 -19.29 4.20
CA LYS A 78 -20.16 -19.80 4.07
C LYS A 78 -19.26 -18.94 3.18
N ILE A 79 -19.85 -18.21 2.23
CA ILE A 79 -19.08 -17.45 1.24
C ILE A 79 -18.81 -16.02 1.73
N ASN A 80 -19.44 -15.57 2.83
CA ASN A 80 -19.34 -14.18 3.32
C ASN A 80 -19.58 -13.17 2.18
N VAL A 81 -20.73 -13.31 1.49
CA VAL A 81 -21.04 -12.58 0.25
C VAL A 81 -20.94 -11.06 0.40
N ALA A 82 -21.29 -10.49 1.55
CA ALA A 82 -21.15 -9.05 1.78
C ALA A 82 -19.68 -8.62 1.84
N THR A 83 -18.79 -9.49 2.32
CA THR A 83 -17.34 -9.25 2.31
C THR A 83 -16.79 -9.21 0.88
N TRP A 84 -17.25 -10.11 0.00
CA TRP A 84 -16.89 -10.06 -1.42
C TRP A 84 -17.37 -8.78 -2.11
N ILE A 85 -18.64 -8.42 -1.87
CA ILE A 85 -19.23 -7.18 -2.40
C ILE A 85 -18.42 -5.96 -1.91
N TYR A 86 -18.03 -5.94 -0.64
CA TYR A 86 -17.19 -4.89 -0.07
C TYR A 86 -15.86 -4.74 -0.83
N TYR A 87 -15.11 -5.82 -1.08
CA TYR A 87 -13.83 -5.74 -1.80
C TYR A 87 -14.01 -5.33 -3.27
N ILE A 88 -15.11 -5.74 -3.92
CA ILE A 88 -15.43 -5.29 -5.29
C ILE A 88 -15.70 -3.77 -5.30
N ILE A 89 -16.51 -3.27 -4.37
CA ILE A 89 -16.80 -1.83 -4.25
C ILE A 89 -15.52 -1.07 -3.95
N LEU A 90 -14.70 -1.56 -3.00
CA LEU A 90 -13.43 -0.94 -2.65
C LEU A 90 -12.50 -0.84 -3.87
N PHE A 91 -12.41 -1.90 -4.67
CA PHE A 91 -11.61 -1.90 -5.90
C PHE A 91 -12.10 -0.84 -6.89
N ILE A 92 -13.41 -0.74 -7.10
CA ILE A 92 -14.00 0.28 -7.99
C ILE A 92 -13.67 1.69 -7.46
N VAL A 93 -13.83 1.93 -6.15
CA VAL A 93 -13.52 3.23 -5.52
C VAL A 93 -12.04 3.58 -5.70
N VAL A 94 -11.12 2.65 -5.45
CA VAL A 94 -9.68 2.86 -5.62
C VAL A 94 -9.33 3.20 -7.07
N GLU A 95 -9.91 2.49 -8.04
CA GLU A 95 -9.73 2.76 -9.47
C GLU A 95 -10.28 4.14 -9.88
N LEU A 96 -11.43 4.54 -9.32
CA LEU A 96 -12.01 5.87 -9.54
C LEU A 96 -11.14 7.00 -8.95
N VAL A 97 -10.71 6.86 -7.70
CA VAL A 97 -9.81 7.83 -7.04
C VAL A 97 -8.52 7.98 -7.85
N ARG A 98 -7.97 6.86 -8.33
CA ARG A 98 -6.79 6.86 -9.20
C ARG A 98 -7.03 7.66 -10.48
N LEU A 99 -8.17 7.48 -11.16
CA LEU A 99 -8.48 8.20 -12.39
C LEU A 99 -8.49 9.72 -12.13
N ILE A 100 -9.12 10.15 -11.05
CA ILE A 100 -9.15 11.55 -10.61
C ILE A 100 -7.73 12.06 -10.35
N LEU A 101 -6.92 11.32 -9.58
CA LEU A 101 -5.54 11.68 -9.28
C LEU A 101 -4.69 11.84 -10.54
N VAL A 102 -4.75 10.89 -11.48
CA VAL A 102 -3.96 10.95 -12.72
C VAL A 102 -4.36 12.15 -13.57
N VAL A 103 -5.67 12.48 -13.65
CA VAL A 103 -6.15 13.65 -14.40
C VAL A 103 -5.68 14.96 -13.76
N ILE A 104 -5.79 15.09 -12.43
CA ILE A 104 -5.32 16.28 -11.71
C ILE A 104 -3.81 16.44 -11.88
N VAL A 105 -3.05 15.38 -11.67
CA VAL A 105 -1.58 15.41 -11.78
C VAL A 105 -1.16 15.78 -13.20
N ARG A 106 -1.75 15.20 -14.24
CA ARG A 106 -1.43 15.59 -15.62
C ARG A 106 -1.70 17.07 -15.87
N LYS A 107 -2.85 17.59 -15.42
CA LYS A 107 -3.19 19.01 -15.57
C LYS A 107 -2.21 19.96 -14.85
N VAL A 108 -1.71 19.58 -13.67
CA VAL A 108 -0.81 20.42 -12.87
C VAL A 108 0.65 20.32 -13.34
N PHE A 109 1.09 19.13 -13.76
CA PHE A 109 2.50 18.84 -14.01
C PHE A 109 2.89 18.76 -15.50
N GLU A 110 1.93 18.72 -16.44
CA GLU A 110 2.24 18.80 -17.87
C GLU A 110 2.59 20.25 -18.30
N PRO A 111 3.66 20.47 -19.08
CA PRO A 111 4.07 21.82 -19.48
C PRO A 111 3.10 22.44 -20.48
N LYS A 112 2.58 23.65 -20.19
CA LYS A 112 2.05 24.54 -21.22
C LYS A 112 3.14 25.38 -21.90
N ASP A 113 4.23 25.70 -21.19
CA ASP A 113 5.38 26.41 -21.75
C ASP A 113 6.70 25.96 -21.12
N LYS A 114 7.68 25.55 -21.94
CA LYS A 114 9.00 25.05 -21.49
C LYS A 114 10.02 26.17 -21.22
N LYS A 115 9.73 27.43 -21.57
CA LYS A 115 10.70 28.55 -21.59
C LYS A 115 10.52 29.62 -20.50
N SER A 116 9.55 29.50 -19.60
CA SER A 116 9.34 30.48 -18.52
C SER A 116 10.26 30.22 -17.32
N ALA A 117 10.70 31.27 -16.62
CA ALA A 117 11.47 31.21 -15.36
C ALA A 117 10.79 30.37 -14.26
N ILE A 118 9.46 30.22 -14.34
CA ILE A 118 8.64 29.34 -13.48
C ILE A 118 8.98 27.85 -13.69
N GLY A 119 9.59 27.50 -14.83
CA GLY A 119 9.99 26.14 -15.18
C GLY A 119 11.04 25.53 -14.26
N GLY A 120 11.95 26.34 -13.71
CA GLY A 120 12.98 25.89 -12.77
C GLY A 120 12.38 25.40 -11.44
N VAL A 121 11.52 26.23 -10.84
CA VAL A 121 10.82 25.90 -9.59
C VAL A 121 9.91 24.68 -9.78
N ARG A 122 9.16 24.62 -10.90
CA ARG A 122 8.28 23.46 -11.17
C ARG A 122 9.06 22.16 -11.39
N ASN A 123 10.26 22.22 -11.95
CA ASN A 123 11.12 21.04 -12.11
C ASN A 123 11.58 20.50 -10.75
N ILE A 124 11.96 21.39 -9.81
CA ILE A 124 12.32 21.00 -8.45
C ILE A 124 11.12 20.36 -7.75
N ILE A 125 9.93 20.96 -7.84
CA ILE A 125 8.70 20.39 -7.25
C ILE A 125 8.38 19.01 -7.86
N ASN A 126 8.48 18.87 -9.18
CA ASN A 126 8.27 17.58 -9.85
C ASN A 126 9.27 16.51 -9.40
N ARG A 127 10.54 16.86 -9.17
CA ARG A 127 11.54 15.92 -8.65
C ARG A 127 11.30 15.58 -7.18
N ALA A 128 11.00 16.58 -6.35
CA ALA A 128 10.68 16.39 -4.94
C ALA A 128 9.45 15.47 -4.76
N LEU A 129 8.38 15.70 -5.51
CA LEU A 129 7.19 14.84 -5.49
C LEU A 129 7.48 13.44 -6.02
N GLY A 130 8.38 13.30 -7.01
CA GLY A 130 8.85 11.99 -7.45
C GLY A 130 9.57 11.23 -6.35
N ALA A 131 10.45 11.92 -5.61
CA ALA A 131 11.18 11.38 -4.48
C ALA A 131 10.24 10.93 -3.35
N ILE A 132 9.25 11.77 -3.00
CA ILE A 132 8.22 11.43 -2.01
C ILE A 132 7.40 10.21 -2.47
N LEU A 133 6.97 10.18 -3.74
CA LEU A 133 6.14 9.09 -4.27
C LEU A 133 6.88 7.75 -4.26
N PHE A 134 8.13 7.71 -4.72
CA PHE A 134 8.93 6.48 -4.70
C PHE A 134 9.29 6.07 -3.26
N GLY A 135 9.64 7.03 -2.40
CA GLY A 135 9.89 6.77 -0.98
C GLY A 135 8.66 6.14 -0.30
N ALA A 136 7.47 6.69 -0.56
CA ALA A 136 6.21 6.12 -0.09
C ALA A 136 5.96 4.72 -0.66
N PHE A 137 6.23 4.50 -1.96
CA PHE A 137 6.12 3.17 -2.57
C PHE A 137 7.03 2.13 -1.89
N TRP A 138 8.27 2.49 -1.56
CA TRP A 138 9.18 1.64 -0.81
C TRP A 138 8.65 1.30 0.58
N MET A 139 8.16 2.31 1.33
CA MET A 139 7.57 2.09 2.65
C MET A 139 6.40 1.11 2.60
N VAL A 140 5.51 1.31 1.64
CA VAL A 140 4.34 0.45 1.40
C VAL A 140 4.76 -0.98 1.08
N LEU A 141 5.80 -1.17 0.26
CA LEU A 141 6.35 -2.49 -0.07
C LEU A 141 6.98 -3.18 1.14
N VAL A 142 7.72 -2.46 1.98
CA VAL A 142 8.30 -3.00 3.21
C VAL A 142 7.20 -3.43 4.18
N TRP A 143 6.19 -2.58 4.40
CA TRP A 143 5.03 -2.95 5.21
C TRP A 143 4.26 -4.15 4.64
N ALA A 144 4.17 -4.29 3.31
CA ALA A 144 3.57 -5.46 2.67
C ALA A 144 4.28 -6.75 3.07
N ILE A 145 5.60 -6.74 2.99
CA ILE A 145 6.44 -7.91 3.32
C ILE A 145 6.30 -8.24 4.81
N LEU A 146 6.38 -7.23 5.67
CA LEU A 146 6.24 -7.43 7.12
C LEU A 146 4.84 -7.95 7.50
N ALA A 147 3.78 -7.48 6.84
CA ALA A 147 2.42 -7.97 7.05
C ALA A 147 2.27 -9.42 6.56
N ALA A 148 2.90 -9.78 5.44
CA ALA A 148 2.94 -11.16 4.98
C ALA A 148 3.70 -12.07 5.96
N MET A 149 4.79 -11.59 6.56
CA MET A 149 5.50 -12.32 7.62
C MET A 149 4.64 -12.50 8.87
N ALA A 150 3.82 -11.51 9.26
CA ALA A 150 2.93 -11.64 10.40
C ALA A 150 1.89 -12.76 10.24
N VAL A 151 1.43 -12.99 9.00
CA VAL A 151 0.54 -14.11 8.66
C VAL A 151 1.24 -15.46 8.73
N LEU A 152 2.52 -15.52 8.40
CA LEU A 152 3.32 -16.75 8.32
C LEU A 152 4.09 -17.04 9.61
N THR A 153 3.59 -16.56 10.75
CA THR A 153 4.24 -16.68 12.06
C THR A 153 4.39 -18.12 12.55
N ASP A 154 3.60 -19.04 12.02
CA ASP A 154 3.64 -20.48 12.24
C ASP A 154 4.76 -21.20 11.48
N VAL A 155 5.43 -20.51 10.55
CA VAL A 155 6.56 -21.06 9.80
C VAL A 155 7.84 -20.93 10.63
N PRO A 156 8.59 -22.03 10.90
CA PRO A 156 9.75 -22.01 11.80
C PRO A 156 10.83 -20.98 11.43
N ALA A 157 11.01 -20.70 10.13
CA ALA A 157 11.95 -19.69 9.66
C ALA A 157 11.52 -18.25 10.00
N VAL A 158 10.22 -17.98 10.02
CA VAL A 158 9.65 -16.66 10.36
C VAL A 158 9.64 -16.47 11.87
N GLU A 159 9.30 -17.51 12.62
CA GLU A 159 9.37 -17.51 14.09
C GLU A 159 10.79 -17.22 14.58
N ALA A 160 11.79 -17.95 14.07
CA ALA A 160 13.21 -17.72 14.40
C ALA A 160 13.68 -16.31 14.02
N TRP A 161 13.20 -15.76 12.90
CA TRP A 161 13.48 -14.38 12.51
C TRP A 161 12.84 -13.36 13.47
N LEU A 162 11.60 -13.59 13.91
CA LEU A 162 10.92 -12.71 14.85
C LEU A 162 11.60 -12.67 16.21
N GLU A 163 12.04 -13.82 16.73
CA GLU A 163 12.81 -13.88 17.97
C GLU A 163 14.13 -13.10 17.86
N GLN A 164 14.83 -13.25 16.72
CA GLN A 164 16.06 -12.52 16.43
C GLN A 164 15.83 -11.00 16.42
N VAL A 165 14.78 -10.54 15.73
CA VAL A 165 14.51 -9.11 15.52
C VAL A 165 13.86 -8.45 16.75
N ALA A 166 13.15 -9.21 17.60
CA ALA A 166 12.61 -8.74 18.87
C ALA A 166 13.69 -8.62 19.96
N GLY A 167 14.68 -9.51 19.98
CA GLY A 167 15.74 -9.55 20.99
C GLY A 167 16.92 -8.60 20.73
N ASP A 168 17.16 -8.20 19.48
CA ASP A 168 18.32 -7.37 19.11
C ASP A 168 18.04 -5.86 19.23
N GLN A 169 18.85 -5.14 20.02
CA GLN A 169 18.79 -3.69 20.09
C GLN A 169 19.11 -2.99 18.76
N ALA A 170 19.88 -3.63 17.87
CA ALA A 170 20.21 -3.08 16.56
C ALA A 170 19.02 -3.13 15.59
N ALA A 171 18.14 -4.14 15.71
CA ALA A 171 16.97 -4.36 14.86
C ALA A 171 15.71 -3.58 15.26
N LYS A 172 15.83 -2.64 16.23
CA LYS A 172 14.73 -1.80 16.74
C LYS A 172 13.91 -1.13 15.64
N LEU A 173 14.53 -0.72 14.54
CA LEU A 173 13.83 -0.04 13.45
C LEU A 173 12.87 -0.98 12.71
N ILE A 174 13.36 -2.15 12.27
CA ILE A 174 12.53 -3.13 11.56
C ILE A 174 11.47 -3.71 12.48
N TYR A 175 11.82 -4.00 13.74
CA TYR A 175 10.85 -4.47 14.72
C TYR A 175 9.76 -3.42 15.00
N ALA A 176 10.13 -2.12 15.10
CA ALA A 176 9.16 -1.05 15.27
C ALA A 176 8.22 -0.91 14.06
N LEU A 177 8.74 -1.08 12.84
CA LEU A 177 7.93 -1.09 11.61
C LEU A 177 7.01 -2.31 11.54
N TYR A 178 7.46 -3.47 12.01
CA TYR A 178 6.65 -4.68 12.11
C TYR A 178 5.50 -4.50 13.10
N LYS A 179 5.78 -3.97 14.30
CA LYS A 179 4.77 -3.79 15.35
C LYS A 179 3.72 -2.72 15.02
N ASN A 180 4.12 -1.65 14.34
CA ASN A 180 3.23 -0.55 13.96
C ASN A 180 2.79 -0.64 12.49
N ASN A 181 2.74 -1.85 11.94
CA ASN A 181 2.38 -2.04 10.55
C ASN A 181 0.90 -1.72 10.33
N PRO A 182 0.55 -0.76 9.44
CA PRO A 182 -0.84 -0.44 9.15
C PRO A 182 -1.53 -1.46 8.23
N ILE A 183 -0.78 -2.37 7.60
CA ILE A 183 -1.30 -3.39 6.68
C ILE A 183 -1.67 -4.63 7.47
N ASP A 184 -2.91 -5.10 7.31
CA ASP A 184 -3.44 -6.28 7.97
C ASP A 184 -4.08 -7.24 6.97
N PHE A 185 -3.46 -8.39 6.77
CA PHE A 185 -3.95 -9.47 5.91
C PHE A 185 -4.79 -10.52 6.66
N SER A 186 -4.92 -10.42 7.99
CA SER A 186 -5.62 -11.43 8.81
C SER A 186 -7.11 -11.56 8.47
N VAL A 187 -7.72 -10.48 7.97
CA VAL A 187 -9.14 -10.44 7.55
C VAL A 187 -9.40 -11.27 6.27
N LEU A 188 -8.36 -11.53 5.47
CA LEU A 188 -8.48 -12.28 4.21
C LEU A 188 -8.33 -13.80 4.36
N LEU A 189 -7.81 -14.25 5.50
CA LEU A 189 -7.49 -15.66 5.77
C LEU A 189 -8.35 -16.27 6.89
N LYS A 190 -9.43 -15.58 7.29
CA LYS A 190 -10.50 -16.08 8.16
C LYS A 190 -11.66 -16.60 7.31
#